data_AF-A0A7S3F2X7-F1
#
_entry.id   AF-A0A7S3F2X7-F1
#
_cell.length_a   1.000
_cell.length_b   1.000
_cell.length_c   1.000
_cell.angle_alpha   90.00
_cell.angle_beta   90.00
_cell.angle_gamma   90.00
#
_symmetry.space_group_name_H-M   'P 1'
#
loop_
_entity.id
_entity.type
_entity.pdbx_description
1 polymer ?
#
loop_
_entity_poly.entity_id
_entity_poly.type
_entity_poly.pdbx_seq_one_letter_code
_entity_poly.pdbx_strand_id
1 'polypeptide(L)'
;PGGAVLAEQELDAAIARAVLRLAEEDGLAAVAFVDRTRCAAIRPHPRITELHEKYWEPQAELHASVDALVAAYDRVNKLILMAEPEDITGVVKPRVQALLAELGGGAQTVQAVPDMLEVCPQGANKAPALARLAEAMGLDLELDV
;
A
#
# COMPACT_ATOMS: atom_id res chain seq x y z
N PRO A 1 -16.48 12.34 14.40
CA PRO A 1 -15.55 11.75 15.38
C PRO A 1 -14.13 12.25 15.10
N GLY A 2 -13.59 13.07 16.01
CA GLY A 2 -12.34 13.82 15.82
C GLY A 2 -11.15 13.10 16.44
N GLY A 3 -10.23 12.65 15.59
CA GLY A 3 -8.85 12.36 15.95
C GLY A 3 -7.93 13.23 15.09
N ALA A 4 -6.91 13.82 15.70
CA ALA A 4 -5.87 14.55 14.96
C ALA A 4 -4.84 13.57 14.41
N VAL A 5 -4.42 13.75 13.17
CA VAL A 5 -3.36 12.92 12.57
C VAL A 5 -2.01 13.44 13.03
N LEU A 6 -1.28 12.60 13.75
CA LEU A 6 0.03 12.93 14.32
C LEU A 6 1.18 12.59 13.36
N ALA A 7 1.00 11.53 12.57
CA ALA A 7 1.96 11.07 11.59
C ALA A 7 1.24 10.33 10.46
N GLU A 8 1.69 10.57 9.22
CA GLU A 8 1.22 9.88 8.03
C GLU A 8 2.39 9.77 7.06
N GLN A 9 2.40 8.71 6.26
CA GLN A 9 3.34 8.52 5.16
C GLN A 9 2.56 8.11 3.92
N GLU A 10 3.09 8.50 2.77
CA GLU A 10 2.50 8.24 1.46
C GLU A 10 3.57 7.83 0.46
N LEU A 11 3.14 7.08 -0.56
CA LEU A 11 3.96 6.71 -1.69
C LEU A 11 4.09 7.90 -2.62
N ASP A 12 5.27 8.03 -3.22
CA ASP A 12 5.44 8.90 -4.39
C ASP A 12 4.49 8.45 -5.51
N ALA A 13 3.80 9.40 -6.13
CA ALA A 13 2.80 9.12 -7.16
C ALA A 13 3.39 8.39 -8.39
N ALA A 14 4.67 8.62 -8.72
CA ALA A 14 5.35 7.91 -9.79
C ALA A 14 5.61 6.44 -9.41
N ILE A 15 5.98 6.16 -8.15
CA ILE A 15 6.11 4.78 -7.63
C ILE A 15 4.76 4.08 -7.67
N ALA A 16 3.71 4.73 -7.13
CA ALA A 16 2.37 4.14 -7.11
C ALA A 16 1.88 3.80 -8.52
N ARG A 17 2.07 4.73 -9.47
CA ARG A 17 1.75 4.53 -10.89
C ARG A 17 2.54 3.38 -11.51
N ALA A 18 3.84 3.31 -11.28
CA ALA A 18 4.69 2.27 -11.87
C ALA A 18 4.30 0.87 -11.38
N VAL A 19 4.06 0.72 -10.07
CA VAL A 19 3.64 -0.55 -9.49
C VAL A 19 2.25 -0.97 -9.97
N LEU A 20 1.31 -0.04 -10.04
CA LEU A 20 -0.04 -0.32 -10.56
C LEU A 20 -0.02 -0.71 -12.04
N ARG A 21 0.84 -0.09 -12.87
CA ARG A 21 1.03 -0.50 -14.27
C ARG A 21 1.64 -1.89 -14.39
N LEU A 22 2.65 -2.21 -13.59
CA LEU A 22 3.19 -3.58 -13.55
C LEU A 22 2.10 -4.59 -13.20
N ALA A 23 1.25 -4.27 -12.22
CA ALA A 23 0.14 -5.13 -11.83
C ALA A 23 -0.91 -5.30 -12.93
N GLU A 24 -1.20 -4.22 -13.67
CA GLU A 24 -2.09 -4.25 -14.83
C GLU A 24 -1.52 -5.16 -15.94
N GLU A 25 -0.25 -4.96 -16.29
CA GLU A 25 0.47 -5.74 -17.31
C GLU A 25 0.55 -7.23 -16.96
N ASP A 26 0.83 -7.55 -15.69
CA ASP A 26 0.92 -8.92 -15.19
C ASP A 26 -0.45 -9.54 -14.86
N GLY A 27 -1.56 -8.81 -15.05
CA GLY A 27 -2.90 -9.32 -14.75
C GLY A 27 -3.16 -9.58 -13.26
N LEU A 28 -2.43 -8.92 -12.37
CA LEU A 28 -2.53 -9.06 -10.91
C LEU A 28 -3.68 -8.23 -10.34
N ALA A 29 -4.28 -8.72 -9.26
CA ALA A 29 -5.23 -7.92 -8.49
C ALA A 29 -4.47 -6.88 -7.68
N ALA A 30 -4.81 -5.60 -7.84
CA ALA A 30 -4.13 -4.51 -7.17
C ALA A 30 -5.14 -3.54 -6.54
N VAL A 31 -4.88 -3.14 -5.31
CA VAL A 31 -5.67 -2.15 -4.57
C VAL A 31 -4.75 -1.06 -4.05
N ALA A 32 -5.13 0.19 -4.28
CA ALA A 32 -4.48 1.36 -3.72
C ALA A 32 -5.29 1.88 -2.52
N PHE A 33 -4.60 2.15 -1.42
CA PHE A 33 -5.18 2.86 -0.28
C PHE A 33 -4.94 4.34 -0.52
N VAL A 34 -5.98 5.07 -0.93
CA VAL A 34 -5.89 6.42 -1.53
C VAL A 34 -6.29 7.53 -0.55
N ASP A 35 -6.69 7.13 0.66
CA ASP A 35 -6.64 7.91 1.88
C ASP A 35 -6.82 6.96 3.08
N ARG A 36 -7.35 7.46 4.19
CA ARG A 36 -7.52 6.72 5.45
C ARG A 36 -8.75 5.82 5.48
N THR A 37 -9.66 5.97 4.52
CA THR A 37 -11.00 5.38 4.53
C THR A 37 -11.42 4.79 3.19
N ARG A 38 -10.67 5.06 2.12
CA ARG A 38 -11.03 4.66 0.76
C ARG A 38 -9.91 3.85 0.11
N CYS A 39 -10.36 2.86 -0.65
CA CYS A 39 -9.53 2.03 -1.51
C CYS A 39 -9.94 2.27 -2.96
N ALA A 40 -9.00 2.10 -3.89
CA ALA A 40 -9.22 2.24 -5.32
C ALA A 40 -8.56 1.12 -6.10
N ALA A 41 -9.14 0.74 -7.24
CA ALA A 41 -8.60 -0.23 -8.17
C ALA A 41 -8.97 0.15 -9.62
N ILE A 42 -8.27 -0.43 -10.60
CA ILE A 42 -8.50 -0.16 -12.03
C ILE A 42 -9.47 -1.15 -12.69
N ARG A 43 -9.77 -2.26 -12.01
CA ARG A 43 -10.66 -3.32 -12.50
C ARG A 43 -11.23 -4.15 -11.36
N PRO A 44 -12.41 -4.74 -11.52
CA PRO A 44 -12.93 -5.72 -10.56
C PRO A 44 -12.07 -6.99 -10.56
N HIS A 45 -11.94 -7.61 -9.39
CA HIS A 45 -11.26 -8.90 -9.25
C HIS A 45 -11.78 -9.65 -8.02
N PRO A 46 -11.96 -10.99 -8.07
CA PRO A 46 -12.44 -11.77 -6.93
C PRO A 46 -11.63 -11.55 -5.64
N ARG A 47 -10.30 -11.47 -5.73
CA ARG A 47 -9.43 -11.16 -4.58
C ARG A 47 -9.65 -9.77 -3.99
N ILE A 48 -10.09 -8.79 -4.79
CA ILE A 48 -10.45 -7.45 -4.27
C ILE A 48 -11.76 -7.52 -3.51
N THR A 49 -12.73 -8.30 -4.00
CA THR A 49 -13.96 -8.59 -3.27
C THR A 49 -13.66 -9.33 -1.96
N GLU A 50 -12.80 -10.34 -1.97
CA GLU A 50 -12.38 -11.04 -0.75
C GLU A 50 -11.70 -10.10 0.24
N LEU A 51 -10.87 -9.16 -0.22
CA LEU A 51 -10.24 -8.17 0.65
C LEU A 51 -11.30 -7.37 1.43
N HIS A 52 -12.38 -6.97 0.78
CA HIS A 52 -13.51 -6.30 1.42
C HIS A 52 -14.27 -7.22 2.38
N GLU A 53 -14.64 -8.42 1.93
CA GLU A 53 -15.54 -9.31 2.68
C GLU A 53 -14.88 -10.01 3.87
N LYS A 54 -13.59 -10.35 3.75
CA LYS A 54 -12.85 -11.15 4.74
C LYS A 54 -12.00 -10.29 5.67
N TYR A 55 -11.34 -9.27 5.10
CA TYR A 55 -10.44 -8.39 5.85
C TYR A 55 -11.11 -7.06 6.24
N TRP A 56 -12.38 -6.87 5.86
CA TRP A 56 -13.19 -5.68 6.20
C TRP A 56 -12.58 -4.38 5.71
N GLU A 57 -11.76 -4.46 4.66
CA GLU A 57 -11.21 -3.27 4.02
C GLU A 57 -12.31 -2.53 3.24
N PRO A 58 -12.15 -1.21 3.01
CA PRO A 58 -13.09 -0.47 2.19
C PRO A 58 -13.27 -1.11 0.80
N GLN A 59 -14.52 -1.16 0.32
CA GLN A 59 -14.78 -1.59 -1.04
C GLN A 59 -14.06 -0.66 -2.02
N ALA A 60 -13.29 -1.23 -2.95
CA ALA A 60 -12.47 -0.45 -3.87
C ALA A 60 -13.34 0.32 -4.89
N GLU A 61 -13.10 1.62 -4.99
CA GLU A 61 -13.62 2.48 -6.06
C GLU A 61 -12.92 2.13 -7.38
N LEU A 62 -13.71 1.89 -8.44
CA LEU A 62 -13.17 1.51 -9.74
C LEU A 62 -12.86 2.74 -10.60
N HIS A 63 -11.68 2.73 -11.22
CA HIS A 63 -11.19 3.76 -12.13
C HIS A 63 -10.90 3.18 -13.51
N ALA A 64 -11.00 4.02 -14.54
CA ALA A 64 -10.85 3.58 -15.94
C ALA A 64 -9.41 3.23 -16.35
N SER A 65 -8.41 3.72 -15.62
CA SER A 65 -6.99 3.45 -15.88
C SER A 65 -6.14 3.76 -14.64
N VAL A 66 -4.88 3.31 -14.65
CA VAL A 66 -3.90 3.66 -13.59
C VAL A 66 -3.73 5.18 -13.47
N ASP A 67 -3.64 5.89 -14.59
CA ASP A 67 -3.46 7.33 -14.56
C ASP A 67 -4.69 8.06 -14.02
N ALA A 68 -5.90 7.60 -14.35
CA ALA A 68 -7.13 8.13 -13.77
C ALA A 68 -7.18 7.90 -12.26
N LEU A 69 -6.82 6.71 -11.79
CA LEU A 69 -6.77 6.39 -10.36
C LEU A 69 -5.80 7.31 -9.63
N VAL A 70 -4.54 7.39 -10.08
CA VAL A 70 -3.52 8.18 -9.39
C VAL A 70 -3.83 9.69 -9.44
N ALA A 71 -4.49 10.18 -10.49
CA ALA A 71 -4.89 11.58 -10.59
C ALA A 71 -6.15 11.94 -9.78
N ALA A 72 -6.98 10.95 -9.43
CA ALA A 72 -8.23 11.19 -8.72
C ALA A 72 -8.05 11.48 -7.21
N TYR A 73 -6.86 11.23 -6.67
CA TYR A 73 -6.58 11.37 -5.24
C TYR A 73 -5.29 12.14 -5.02
N ASP A 74 -5.27 12.96 -3.96
CA ASP A 74 -4.10 13.74 -3.59
C ASP A 74 -2.93 12.87 -3.09
N ARG A 75 -3.22 11.63 -2.68
CA ARG A 75 -2.24 10.70 -2.09
C ARG A 75 -2.55 9.24 -2.36
N VAL A 76 -1.52 8.41 -2.19
CA VAL A 76 -1.62 6.96 -2.09
C VAL A 76 -0.78 6.51 -0.90
N ASN A 77 -1.39 5.97 0.15
CA ASN A 77 -0.68 5.57 1.37
C ASN A 77 0.11 4.28 1.18
N LYS A 78 -0.50 3.29 0.52
CA LYS A 78 0.13 2.00 0.22
C LYS A 78 -0.62 1.29 -0.91
N LEU A 79 0.02 0.26 -1.46
CA LEU A 79 -0.61 -0.66 -2.42
C LEU A 79 -0.62 -2.08 -1.85
N ILE A 80 -1.58 -2.88 -2.28
CA ILE A 80 -1.61 -4.33 -2.08
C ILE A 80 -1.74 -5.00 -3.43
N LEU A 81 -0.80 -5.90 -3.75
CA LEU A 81 -0.81 -6.79 -4.90
C LEU A 81 -1.16 -8.20 -4.42
N MET A 82 -2.09 -8.87 -5.11
CA MET A 82 -2.58 -10.19 -4.69
C MET A 82 -2.49 -11.20 -5.83
N ALA A 83 -1.96 -12.38 -5.50
CA ALA A 83 -1.76 -13.50 -6.40
C ALA A 83 -1.76 -14.80 -5.59
N GLU A 84 -1.45 -15.94 -6.21
CA GLU A 84 -1.18 -17.15 -5.43
C GLU A 84 0.09 -16.98 -4.56
N PRO A 85 0.17 -17.60 -3.37
CA PRO A 85 1.31 -17.45 -2.47
C PRO A 85 2.68 -17.75 -3.11
N GLU A 86 2.72 -18.76 -3.98
CA GLU A 86 3.93 -19.17 -4.69
C GLU A 86 4.35 -18.09 -5.69
N ASP A 87 3.39 -17.49 -6.39
CA ASP A 87 3.62 -16.41 -7.35
C ASP A 87 4.03 -15.12 -6.64
N ILE A 88 3.42 -14.79 -5.49
CA ILE A 88 3.84 -13.63 -4.69
C ILE A 88 5.32 -13.73 -4.34
N THR A 89 5.73 -14.88 -3.81
CA THR A 89 7.10 -15.07 -3.31
C THR A 89 8.10 -15.26 -4.44
N GLY A 90 7.74 -16.03 -5.46
CA GLY A 90 8.64 -16.44 -6.54
C GLY A 90 8.73 -15.45 -7.71
N VAL A 91 7.69 -14.64 -7.93
CA VAL A 91 7.57 -13.80 -9.14
C VAL A 91 7.28 -12.34 -8.80
N VAL A 92 6.17 -12.07 -8.13
CA VAL A 92 5.67 -10.69 -7.94
C VAL A 92 6.63 -9.89 -7.07
N LYS A 93 7.02 -10.40 -5.91
CA LYS A 93 7.92 -9.70 -4.98
C LYS A 93 9.29 -9.39 -5.60
N PRO A 94 10.00 -10.34 -6.23
CA PRO A 94 11.24 -10.04 -6.93
C PRO A 94 11.08 -8.95 -8.02
N ARG A 95 10.01 -9.01 -8.82
CA ARG A 95 9.76 -8.02 -9.88
C ARG A 95 9.49 -6.63 -9.34
N VAL A 96 8.66 -6.52 -8.29
CA VAL A 96 8.39 -5.25 -7.63
C VAL A 96 9.65 -4.69 -7.01
N GLN A 97 10.47 -5.52 -6.34
CA GLN A 97 11.75 -5.07 -5.77
C GLN A 97 12.72 -4.56 -6.84
N ALA A 98 12.80 -5.24 -7.99
CA ALA A 98 13.59 -4.80 -9.13
C ALA A 98 13.10 -3.44 -9.65
N LEU A 99 11.79 -3.29 -9.86
CA LEU A 99 11.17 -2.02 -10.26
C LEU A 99 11.48 -0.89 -9.27
N LEU A 100 11.35 -1.14 -7.98
CA LEU A 100 11.65 -0.14 -6.95
C LEU A 100 13.13 0.26 -6.95
N ALA A 101 14.04 -0.69 -7.20
CA ALA A 101 15.46 -0.39 -7.33
C ALA A 101 15.76 0.47 -8.57
N GLU A 102 15.11 0.20 -9.70
CA GLU A 102 15.23 1.00 -10.94
C GLU A 102 14.72 2.43 -10.77
N LEU A 103 13.68 2.62 -9.95
CA LEU A 103 13.12 3.93 -9.62
C LEU A 103 13.93 4.71 -8.57
N GLY A 104 15.03 4.13 -8.05
CA GLY A 104 15.89 4.78 -7.06
C GLY A 104 15.43 4.63 -5.61
N GLY A 105 14.53 3.69 -5.31
CA GLY A 105 14.01 3.42 -3.97
C GLY A 105 12.77 4.24 -3.61
N GLY A 106 12.64 4.63 -2.33
CA GLY A 106 11.50 5.41 -1.83
C GLY A 106 10.27 4.59 -1.41
N ALA A 107 10.27 3.29 -1.68
CA ALA A 107 9.28 2.34 -1.18
C ALA A 107 9.94 0.99 -0.83
N GLN A 108 9.23 0.20 -0.04
CA GLN A 108 9.63 -1.13 0.39
C GLN A 108 8.48 -2.12 0.26
N THR A 109 8.81 -3.37 0.01
CA THR A 109 7.85 -4.48 0.02
C THR A 109 7.69 -5.03 1.44
N VAL A 110 6.46 -5.22 1.89
CA VAL A 110 6.12 -5.91 3.13
C VAL A 110 5.14 -7.03 2.80
N GLN A 111 5.30 -8.19 3.41
CA GLN A 111 4.41 -9.34 3.19
C GLN A 111 3.96 -9.87 4.54
N ALA A 112 2.75 -9.51 4.93
CA ALA A 112 2.15 -9.94 6.19
C ALA A 112 1.37 -11.26 6.04
N VAL A 113 0.77 -11.50 4.87
CA VAL A 113 0.06 -12.73 4.53
C VAL A 113 0.61 -13.32 3.23
N PRO A 114 0.54 -14.65 3.03
CA PRO A 114 1.27 -15.31 1.93
C PRO A 114 0.86 -14.83 0.53
N ASP A 115 -0.43 -14.56 0.32
CA ASP A 115 -1.04 -14.22 -0.97
C ASP A 115 -1.11 -12.70 -1.24
N MET A 116 -0.54 -11.87 -0.37
CA MET A 116 -0.57 -10.41 -0.52
C MET A 116 0.80 -9.78 -0.32
N LEU A 117 1.21 -8.98 -1.29
CA LEU A 117 2.39 -8.14 -1.21
C LEU A 117 1.98 -6.68 -1.02
N GLU A 118 2.33 -6.11 0.12
CA GLU A 118 2.20 -4.68 0.36
C GLU A 118 3.40 -3.92 -0.21
N VAL A 119 3.13 -2.77 -0.83
CA VAL A 119 4.14 -1.78 -1.18
C VAL A 119 3.87 -0.55 -0.33
N CYS A 120 4.81 -0.25 0.56
CA CYS A 120 4.72 0.82 1.54
C CYS A 120 5.83 1.85 1.32
N PRO A 121 5.67 3.10 1.78
CA PRO A 121 6.75 4.08 1.75
C PRO A 121 7.99 3.56 2.49
N GLN A 122 9.17 3.95 2.02
CA GLN A 122 10.44 3.54 2.65
C GLN A 122 10.46 4.01 4.11
N GLY A 123 10.84 3.11 5.03
CA GLY A 123 10.88 3.45 6.46
C GLY A 123 9.51 3.52 7.14
N ALA A 124 8.41 3.22 6.43
CA ALA A 124 7.10 3.05 7.04
C ALA A 124 7.14 1.85 8.00
N ASN A 125 7.27 2.14 9.29
CA ASN A 125 7.18 1.17 10.37
C ASN A 125 6.50 1.80 11.60
N LYS A 126 6.05 0.95 12.53
CA LYS A 126 5.21 1.39 13.66
C LYS A 126 5.99 2.15 14.73
N ALA A 127 7.31 2.00 14.80
CA ALA A 127 8.11 2.54 15.91
C ALA A 127 8.15 4.09 15.92
N PRO A 128 8.48 4.80 14.81
CA PRO A 128 8.41 6.27 14.77
C PRO A 128 7.01 6.81 15.05
N ALA A 129 5.97 6.13 14.55
CA ALA A 129 4.59 6.53 14.80
C ALA A 129 4.22 6.39 16.28
N LEU A 130 4.65 5.31 16.95
CA LEU A 130 4.45 5.09 18.38
C LEU A 130 5.20 6.15 19.21
N ALA A 131 6.43 6.46 18.86
CA ALA A 131 7.21 7.51 19.55
C ALA A 131 6.49 8.87 19.49
N ARG A 132 5.97 9.25 18.31
CA ARG A 132 5.21 10.51 18.15
C ARG A 132 3.89 10.50 18.91
N LEU A 133 3.22 9.35 19.01
CA LEU A 133 2.02 9.20 19.83
C LEU A 133 2.36 9.35 21.32
N ALA A 134 3.42 8.71 21.79
CA ALA A 134 3.86 8.78 23.18
C ALA A 134 4.21 10.21 23.58
N GLU A 135 4.98 10.91 22.74
CA GLU A 135 5.28 12.33 22.92
C GLU A 135 4.01 13.18 23.01
N ALA A 136 3.05 12.99 22.08
CA ALA A 136 1.77 13.71 22.09
C ALA A 136 0.91 13.40 23.33
N MET A 137 1.10 12.24 23.95
CA MET A 137 0.42 11.82 25.18
C MET A 137 1.20 12.19 26.45
N GLY A 138 2.41 12.75 26.34
CA GLY A 138 3.29 13.02 27.47
C GLY A 138 3.82 11.76 28.15
N LEU A 139 3.93 10.66 27.42
CA LEU A 139 4.45 9.38 27.91
C LEU A 139 5.95 9.29 27.57
N ASP A 140 6.74 8.93 28.57
CA ASP A 140 8.15 8.57 28.38
C ASP A 140 8.21 7.06 28.10
N LEU A 141 8.51 6.69 26.85
CA LEU A 141 8.73 5.31 26.46
C LEU A 141 10.24 5.11 26.29
N GLU A 142 10.83 4.24 27.12
CA GLU A 142 12.15 3.67 26.83
C GLU A 142 12.00 2.74 25.63
N LEU A 143 12.11 3.30 24.43
CA LEU A 143 12.15 2.54 23.18
C LEU A 143 13.62 2.32 22.82
N ASP A 144 14.05 1.06 22.79
CA ASP A 144 15.29 0.67 22.09
C ASP A 144 15.06 0.87 20.58
N VAL A 145 15.40 2.06 20.07
CA VAL A 145 15.36 2.41 18.65
C VAL A 145 16.65 2.05 17.93
#